data_AF-A0A3D2CTA5-F1
#
_entry.id   AF-A0A3D2CTA5-F1
#
_cell.length_a   1.000
_cell.length_b   1.000
_cell.length_c   1.000
_cell.angle_alpha   90.00
_cell.angle_beta   90.00
_cell.angle_gamma   90.00
#
_symmetry.space_group_name_H-M   'P 1'
#
loop_
_entity.id
_entity.type
_entity.pdbx_description
1 polymer ?
#
loop_
_entity_poly.entity_id
_entity_poly.type
_entity_poly.pdbx_seq_one_letter_code
_entity_poly.pdbx_strand_id
1 'polypeptide(L)'
;MDAMKENRNIIVKGEISKQLLSNLVEYQAAWNKWLPNLYSCIGISVDSIKNNSALASGAICAFSGGVDATFSAWRHSQKKCSHRSQKINLCTMVHGFDIPLSDEAAFYNASKKAEKTLSDIHLKLVTIQTNYRQITKVNWEHAFSNALVSTLSNFKKVSGTCIVGSSEPYDSLIIPWGSSPITDHLLSSADFVVIHDGASHNRTEKVKEICDWSVGIDNLRVCWQGDLKDLNCGECEKCVRTKLNFLATNNLIPKCFPDSDIIEDLKNIELKNKSTRAEWQQIYDYAIKNKVLASWVYRLPIILNNKSFLDKIRFKGKKLVKNLIKK
;
A
#
# COMPACT_ATOMS: atom_id res chain seq x y z
N MET A 1 -5.83 16.47 1.70
CA MET A 1 -6.87 15.94 2.61
C MET A 1 -6.99 16.69 3.92
N ASP A 2 -5.90 17.21 4.51
CA ASP A 2 -5.97 17.97 5.78
C ASP A 2 -6.99 19.11 5.73
N ALA A 3 -6.98 19.91 4.67
CA ALA A 3 -7.97 20.97 4.42
C ALA A 3 -9.43 20.47 4.40
N MET A 4 -9.69 19.29 3.83
CA MET A 4 -11.03 18.67 3.83
C MET A 4 -11.46 18.24 5.24
N LYS A 5 -10.52 17.76 6.05
CA LYS A 5 -10.77 17.38 7.46
C LYS A 5 -11.02 18.60 8.34
N GLU A 6 -10.31 19.69 8.08
CA GLU A 6 -10.41 20.96 8.79
C GLU A 6 -11.55 21.85 8.27
N ASN A 7 -12.22 21.45 7.19
CA ASN A 7 -13.20 22.25 6.46
C ASN A 7 -12.67 23.66 6.12
N ARG A 8 -11.48 23.72 5.51
CA ARG A 8 -10.78 24.96 5.20
C ARG A 8 -10.48 25.05 3.72
N ASN A 9 -10.79 26.19 3.11
CA ASN A 9 -10.46 26.45 1.72
C ASN A 9 -8.94 26.54 1.51
N ILE A 10 -8.48 26.16 0.32
CA ILE A 10 -7.09 26.25 -0.11
C ILE A 10 -6.94 27.42 -1.07
N ILE A 11 -5.91 28.25 -0.85
CA ILE A 11 -5.46 29.27 -1.80
C ILE A 11 -4.04 28.90 -2.22
N VAL A 12 -3.86 28.56 -3.50
CA VAL A 12 -2.55 28.22 -4.07
C VAL A 12 -1.97 29.45 -4.75
N LYS A 13 -0.83 29.91 -4.24
CA LYS A 13 -0.03 30.97 -4.85
C LYS A 13 0.85 30.43 -5.98
N GLY A 14 0.21 30.13 -7.11
CA GLY A 14 0.86 29.58 -8.29
C GLY A 14 -0.11 28.95 -9.28
N GLU A 15 0.47 28.25 -10.26
CA GLU A 15 -0.28 27.66 -11.36
C GLU A 15 -0.60 26.19 -11.09
N ILE A 16 -1.85 25.79 -11.33
CA ILE A 16 -2.27 24.38 -11.21
C ILE A 16 -2.93 23.91 -12.50
N SER A 17 -2.71 22.64 -12.84
CA SER A 17 -3.35 21.99 -13.99
C SER A 17 -4.86 21.99 -13.86
N LYS A 18 -5.58 22.40 -14.92
CA LYS A 18 -7.04 22.28 -15.00
C LYS A 18 -7.54 20.86 -14.72
N GLN A 19 -6.82 19.85 -15.23
CA GLN A 19 -7.17 18.46 -15.03
C GLN A 19 -7.05 18.03 -13.56
N LEU A 20 -6.00 18.47 -12.86
CA LEU A 20 -5.86 18.17 -11.43
C LEU A 20 -6.99 18.82 -10.63
N LEU A 21 -7.32 20.10 -10.89
CA LEU A 21 -8.44 20.78 -10.23
C LEU A 21 -9.76 20.04 -10.47
N SER A 22 -10.03 19.64 -11.71
CA SER A 22 -11.21 18.85 -12.06
C SER A 22 -11.26 17.52 -11.31
N ASN A 23 -10.16 16.77 -11.30
CA ASN A 23 -10.10 15.49 -10.61
C ASN A 23 -10.25 15.64 -9.09
N LEU A 24 -9.71 16.71 -8.51
CA LEU A 24 -9.84 17.01 -7.08
C LEU A 24 -11.29 17.31 -6.67
N VAL A 25 -12.16 17.77 -7.58
CA VAL A 25 -13.60 17.89 -7.30
C VAL A 25 -14.18 16.50 -7.03
N GLU A 26 -13.95 15.54 -7.93
CA GLU A 26 -14.45 14.17 -7.78
C GLU A 26 -13.79 13.43 -6.61
N TYR A 27 -12.48 13.61 -6.42
CA TYR A 27 -11.75 13.03 -5.29
C TYR A 27 -12.36 13.48 -3.95
N GLN A 28 -12.66 14.78 -3.83
CA GLN A 28 -13.31 15.32 -2.64
C GLN A 28 -14.71 14.74 -2.44
N ALA A 29 -15.50 14.66 -3.51
CA ALA A 29 -16.85 14.10 -3.48
C ALA A 29 -16.84 12.62 -3.03
N ALA A 30 -15.92 11.80 -3.53
CA ALA A 30 -15.77 10.40 -3.13
C ALA A 30 -15.50 10.26 -1.63
N TRP A 31 -14.51 10.99 -1.10
CA TRP A 31 -14.17 10.94 0.31
C TRP A 31 -15.22 11.54 1.24
N ASN A 32 -15.88 12.63 0.84
CA ASN A 32 -17.03 13.18 1.56
C ASN A 32 -18.18 12.17 1.56
N LYS A 33 -18.44 11.46 0.45
CA LYS A 33 -19.49 10.44 0.40
C LYS A 33 -19.19 9.24 1.30
N TRP A 34 -17.95 8.80 1.36
CA TRP A 34 -17.55 7.66 2.20
C TRP A 34 -17.52 8.02 3.69
N LEU A 35 -17.08 9.22 4.03
CA LEU A 35 -16.90 9.68 5.41
C LEU A 35 -17.39 11.13 5.59
N PRO A 36 -18.70 11.39 5.47
CA PRO A 36 -19.27 12.76 5.45
C PRO A 36 -19.08 13.51 6.76
N ASN A 37 -18.96 12.79 7.88
CA ASN A 37 -18.72 13.37 9.20
C ASN A 37 -17.25 13.71 9.45
N LEU A 38 -16.33 13.31 8.55
CA LEU A 38 -14.89 13.51 8.73
C LEU A 38 -14.28 14.40 7.65
N TYR A 39 -14.83 14.40 6.43
CA TYR A 39 -14.28 15.15 5.31
C TYR A 39 -15.35 16.01 4.64
N SER A 40 -15.01 17.26 4.36
CA SER A 40 -15.84 18.22 3.63
C SER A 40 -15.28 18.47 2.22
N CYS A 41 -16.15 18.80 1.27
CA CYS A 41 -15.72 19.39 0.00
C CYS A 41 -15.36 20.86 0.25
N ILE A 42 -14.15 21.28 -0.13
CA ILE A 42 -13.65 22.63 0.11
C ILE A 42 -13.35 23.36 -1.20
N GLY A 43 -13.34 24.69 -1.14
CA GLY A 43 -12.94 25.53 -2.27
C GLY A 43 -11.42 25.52 -2.46
N ILE A 44 -10.98 25.40 -3.72
CA ILE A 44 -9.57 25.52 -4.11
C ILE A 44 -9.46 26.68 -5.10
N SER A 45 -8.82 27.77 -4.67
CA SER A 45 -8.51 28.93 -5.51
C SER A 45 -7.04 28.92 -5.89
N VAL A 46 -6.73 29.32 -7.12
CA VAL A 46 -5.37 29.34 -7.68
C VAL A 46 -5.11 30.68 -8.35
N ASP A 47 -3.87 31.14 -8.39
CA ASP A 47 -3.51 32.41 -9.06
C ASP A 47 -3.70 32.30 -10.59
N SER A 48 -3.38 31.15 -11.18
CA SER A 48 -3.65 30.87 -12.60
C SER A 48 -3.88 29.38 -12.86
N ILE A 49 -4.57 29.08 -13.98
CA ILE A 49 -4.75 27.72 -14.46
C ILE A 49 -3.73 27.45 -15.56
N LYS A 50 -2.92 26.41 -15.36
CA LYS A 50 -1.89 26.00 -16.31
C LYS A 50 -2.50 25.24 -17.48
N ASN A 51 -2.14 25.64 -18.70
CA ASN A 51 -2.46 24.91 -19.94
C ASN A 51 -1.73 23.56 -20.00
N ASN A 52 -2.25 22.63 -20.79
CA ASN A 52 -1.67 21.29 -20.94
C ASN A 52 -0.20 21.38 -21.37
N SER A 53 0.69 20.73 -20.61
CA SER A 53 2.09 20.58 -20.99
C SER A 53 2.36 19.14 -21.44
N ALA A 54 3.34 18.96 -22.32
CA ALA A 54 3.73 17.64 -22.81
C ALA A 54 4.07 16.71 -21.65
N LEU A 55 3.53 15.49 -21.71
CA LEU A 55 3.79 14.42 -20.78
C LEU A 55 5.21 13.89 -21.00
N ALA A 56 6.04 13.85 -19.96
CA ALA A 56 7.35 13.21 -20.06
C ALA A 56 7.18 11.71 -20.31
N SER A 57 8.00 11.12 -21.17
CA SER A 57 7.93 9.69 -21.48
C SER A 57 8.34 8.84 -20.30
N GLY A 58 7.72 7.67 -20.13
CA GLY A 58 8.10 6.69 -19.11
C GLY A 58 7.48 6.96 -17.74
N ALA A 59 7.79 6.06 -16.80
CA ALA A 59 7.14 5.99 -15.51
C ALA A 59 8.13 6.06 -14.33
N ILE A 60 7.67 6.65 -13.24
CA ILE A 60 8.24 6.53 -11.91
C ILE A 60 7.43 5.48 -11.13
N CYS A 61 8.11 4.58 -10.44
CA CYS A 61 7.46 3.56 -9.61
C CYS A 61 7.82 3.76 -8.14
N ALA A 62 6.82 3.79 -7.27
CA ALA A 62 7.08 3.76 -5.83
C ALA A 62 7.73 2.42 -5.44
N PHE A 63 8.82 2.46 -4.68
CA PHE A 63 9.55 1.27 -4.28
C PHE A 63 10.10 1.36 -2.85
N SER A 64 9.43 0.68 -1.91
CA SER A 64 9.82 0.62 -0.50
C SER A 64 10.48 -0.71 -0.08
N GLY A 65 10.60 -1.66 -1.02
CA GLY A 65 11.02 -3.05 -0.76
C GLY A 65 9.89 -4.01 -0.35
N GLY A 66 8.63 -3.54 -0.29
CA GLY A 66 7.48 -4.41 0.00
C GLY A 66 7.05 -5.29 -1.17
N VAL A 67 6.11 -6.21 -0.94
CA VAL A 67 5.57 -7.13 -1.96
C VAL A 67 4.97 -6.36 -3.14
N ASP A 68 4.11 -5.35 -2.89
CA ASP A 68 3.40 -4.64 -3.96
C ASP A 68 4.35 -3.81 -4.84
N ALA A 69 5.35 -3.19 -4.22
CA ALA A 69 6.42 -2.47 -4.90
C ALA A 69 7.27 -3.41 -5.76
N THR A 70 7.68 -4.55 -5.20
CA THR A 70 8.49 -5.57 -5.88
C THR A 70 7.73 -6.16 -7.06
N PHE A 71 6.44 -6.47 -6.88
CA PHE A 71 5.54 -6.95 -7.92
C PHE A 71 5.42 -5.96 -9.08
N SER A 72 5.15 -4.68 -8.77
CA SER A 72 4.99 -3.64 -9.80
C SER A 72 6.29 -3.45 -10.59
N ALA A 73 7.45 -3.38 -9.92
CA ALA A 73 8.74 -3.26 -10.59
C ALA A 73 9.04 -4.49 -11.47
N TRP A 74 8.80 -5.69 -10.95
CA TRP A 74 9.06 -6.95 -11.66
C TRP A 74 8.17 -7.12 -12.89
N ARG A 75 6.86 -6.99 -12.74
CA ARG A 75 5.93 -7.24 -13.87
C ARG A 75 6.12 -6.24 -15.01
N HIS A 76 6.54 -5.01 -14.71
CA HIS A 76 6.81 -4.01 -15.72
C HIS A 76 8.16 -4.25 -16.41
N SER A 77 9.22 -4.55 -15.65
CA SER A 77 10.54 -4.85 -16.22
C SER A 77 10.50 -6.10 -17.10
N GLN A 78 9.76 -7.13 -16.69
CA GLN A 78 9.59 -8.38 -17.42
C GLN A 78 8.48 -8.35 -18.48
N LYS A 79 7.83 -7.19 -18.68
CA LYS A 79 6.70 -7.03 -19.62
C LYS A 79 5.52 -8.00 -19.38
N LYS A 80 5.35 -8.50 -18.15
CA LYS A 80 4.25 -9.38 -17.73
C LYS A 80 2.88 -8.67 -17.68
N CYS A 81 2.84 -7.34 -17.76
CA CYS A 81 1.60 -6.54 -17.84
C CYS A 81 1.14 -6.25 -19.28
N SER A 82 1.67 -6.96 -20.29
CA SER A 82 1.29 -6.81 -21.70
C SER A 82 1.32 -5.34 -22.17
N HIS A 83 0.31 -4.86 -22.90
CA HIS A 83 0.19 -3.48 -23.37
C HIS A 83 0.07 -2.42 -22.26
N ARG A 84 -0.18 -2.84 -21.01
CA ARG A 84 -0.16 -1.93 -19.85
C ARG A 84 1.25 -1.77 -19.27
N SER A 85 2.24 -2.55 -19.73
CA SER A 85 3.60 -2.42 -19.24
C SER A 85 4.19 -1.05 -19.55
N GLN A 86 4.68 -0.39 -18.50
CA GLN A 86 5.33 0.90 -18.59
C GLN A 86 6.85 0.75 -18.63
N LYS A 87 7.54 1.61 -19.39
CA LYS A 87 8.99 1.79 -19.26
C LYS A 87 9.25 2.58 -17.98
N ILE A 88 9.79 1.92 -16.96
CA ILE A 88 10.18 2.59 -15.71
C ILE A 88 11.52 3.31 -15.94
N ASN A 89 11.56 4.62 -15.73
CA ASN A 89 12.78 5.41 -15.80
C ASN A 89 13.55 5.38 -14.47
N LEU A 90 12.83 5.42 -13.35
CA LEU A 90 13.39 5.31 -12.01
C LEU A 90 12.33 4.83 -11.00
N CYS A 91 12.82 4.22 -9.93
CA CYS A 91 12.03 3.88 -8.76
C CYS A 91 12.35 4.85 -7.61
N THR A 92 11.40 5.07 -6.71
CA THR A 92 11.58 6.00 -5.60
C THR A 92 11.20 5.45 -4.24
N MET A 93 12.09 5.64 -3.28
CA MET A 93 11.84 5.36 -1.86
C MET A 93 11.71 6.68 -1.09
N VAL A 94 10.70 6.77 -0.23
CA VAL A 94 10.39 7.99 0.53
C VAL A 94 10.82 7.87 1.98
N HIS A 95 11.72 8.75 2.45
CA HIS A 95 12.05 8.90 3.87
C HIS A 95 11.01 9.78 4.57
N GLY A 96 10.59 9.39 5.78
CA GLY A 96 9.56 10.08 6.55
C GLY A 96 8.15 9.48 6.45
N PHE A 97 7.99 8.35 5.75
CA PHE A 97 6.78 7.54 5.77
C PHE A 97 6.86 6.44 6.84
N ASP A 98 7.14 5.20 6.44
CA ASP A 98 7.23 4.06 7.35
C ASP A 98 8.53 4.06 8.18
N ILE A 99 9.62 4.64 7.64
CA ILE A 99 10.84 4.96 8.38
C ILE A 99 10.82 6.46 8.74
N PRO A 100 10.81 6.83 10.05
CA PRO A 100 10.81 8.23 10.49
C PRO A 100 12.08 8.97 10.09
N LEU A 101 11.99 10.29 9.85
CA LEU A 101 13.15 11.12 9.46
C LEU A 101 14.32 11.08 10.45
N SER A 102 14.07 10.77 11.72
CA SER A 102 15.08 10.65 12.77
C SER A 102 15.90 9.35 12.70
N ASP A 103 15.46 8.36 11.91
CA ASP A 103 16.10 7.05 11.81
C ASP A 103 16.86 6.92 10.47
N GLU A 104 17.88 7.77 10.33
CA GLU A 104 18.68 7.87 9.11
C GLU A 104 19.43 6.56 8.79
N ALA A 105 19.89 5.85 9.82
CA ALA A 105 20.61 4.58 9.67
C ALA A 105 19.71 3.49 9.09
N ALA A 106 18.49 3.32 9.62
CA ALA A 106 17.56 2.35 9.05
C ALA A 106 17.13 2.73 7.63
N PHE A 107 16.92 4.02 7.36
CA PHE A 107 16.59 4.46 6.00
C PHE A 107 17.73 4.19 5.01
N TYR A 108 18.97 4.49 5.40
CA TYR A 108 20.15 4.20 4.59
C TYR A 108 20.25 2.70 4.26
N ASN A 109 20.17 1.82 5.26
CA ASN A 109 20.23 0.37 5.07
C ASN A 109 19.08 -0.14 4.18
N ALA A 110 17.85 0.33 4.42
CA ALA A 110 16.69 -0.05 3.64
C ALA A 110 16.80 0.41 2.18
N SER A 111 17.30 1.64 1.95
CA SER A 111 17.54 2.16 0.60
C SER A 111 18.65 1.40 -0.13
N LYS A 112 19.72 0.98 0.56
CA LYS A 112 20.78 0.14 -0.03
C LYS A 112 20.28 -1.23 -0.46
N LYS A 113 19.41 -1.84 0.36
CA LYS A 113 18.74 -3.11 0.02
C LYS A 113 17.80 -2.95 -1.19
N ALA A 114 17.02 -1.87 -1.23
CA ALA A 114 16.16 -1.55 -2.38
C ALA A 114 16.98 -1.25 -3.65
N GLU A 115 18.09 -0.53 -3.54
CA GLU A 115 19.01 -0.24 -4.65
C GLU A 115 19.62 -1.53 -5.22
N LYS A 116 20.08 -2.44 -4.35
CA LYS A 116 20.56 -3.77 -4.74
C LYS A 116 19.50 -4.57 -5.50
N THR A 117 18.26 -4.54 -4.99
CA THR A 117 17.12 -5.21 -5.64
C THR A 117 16.91 -4.68 -7.05
N LEU A 118 16.75 -3.37 -7.20
CA LEU A 118 16.42 -2.74 -8.48
C LEU A 118 17.55 -2.82 -9.51
N SER A 119 18.80 -2.78 -9.07
CA SER A 119 19.98 -2.87 -9.95
C SER A 119 20.02 -4.20 -10.73
N ASP A 120 19.51 -5.28 -10.14
CA ASP A 120 19.42 -6.60 -10.77
C ASP A 120 18.55 -6.61 -12.03
N ILE A 121 17.55 -5.72 -12.10
CA ILE A 121 16.69 -5.50 -13.28
C ILE A 121 16.98 -4.18 -13.99
N HIS A 122 18.18 -3.63 -13.79
CA HIS A 122 18.67 -2.39 -14.41
C HIS A 122 17.81 -1.14 -14.15
N LEU A 123 17.13 -1.09 -13.00
CA LEU A 123 16.39 0.08 -12.55
C LEU A 123 17.18 0.87 -11.52
N LYS A 124 17.07 2.21 -11.57
CA LYS A 124 17.70 3.12 -10.63
C LYS A 124 16.77 3.44 -9.47
N LEU A 125 17.31 3.50 -8.25
CA LEU A 125 16.61 4.03 -7.08
C LEU A 125 16.98 5.50 -6.87
N VAL A 126 15.98 6.34 -6.63
CA VAL A 126 16.16 7.71 -6.13
C VAL A 126 15.44 7.83 -4.79
N THR A 127 16.09 8.43 -3.80
CA THR A 127 15.45 8.70 -2.50
C THR A 127 14.91 10.12 -2.47
N ILE A 128 13.78 10.31 -1.79
CA ILE A 128 13.19 11.63 -1.51
C ILE A 128 12.72 11.68 -0.06
N GLN A 129 12.79 12.84 0.58
CA GLN A 129 12.41 13.01 1.97
C GLN A 129 11.18 13.91 2.09
N THR A 130 10.31 13.63 3.07
CA THR A 130 9.18 14.50 3.41
C THR A 130 8.83 14.39 4.89
N ASN A 131 8.42 15.50 5.49
CA ASN A 131 7.92 15.54 6.86
C ASN A 131 6.39 15.40 6.94
N TYR A 132 5.69 15.03 5.85
CA TYR A 132 4.22 15.01 5.81
C TYR A 132 3.60 14.25 6.98
N ARG A 133 4.18 13.11 7.37
CA ARG A 133 3.68 12.28 8.48
C ARG A 133 3.81 12.93 9.85
N GLN A 134 4.73 13.88 10.03
CA GLN A 134 4.91 14.64 11.26
C GLN A 134 3.91 15.79 11.39
N ILE A 135 3.36 16.28 10.27
CA ILE A 135 2.49 17.47 10.26
C ILE A 135 1.01 17.15 10.02
N THR A 136 0.69 16.03 9.35
CA THR A 136 -0.70 15.69 9.03
C THR A 136 -1.46 15.21 10.26
N LYS A 137 -2.72 15.66 10.37
CA LYS A 137 -3.68 15.16 11.37
C LYS A 137 -4.66 14.16 10.77
N VAL A 138 -4.52 13.83 9.49
CA VAL A 138 -5.36 12.86 8.79
C VAL A 138 -4.89 11.46 9.15
N ASN A 139 -5.84 10.51 9.25
CA ASN A 139 -5.49 9.10 9.40
C ASN A 139 -4.58 8.68 8.24
N TRP A 140 -3.40 8.13 8.53
CA TRP A 140 -2.44 7.69 7.51
C TRP A 140 -3.08 6.72 6.52
N GLU A 141 -3.92 5.80 6.98
CA GLU A 141 -4.65 4.84 6.14
C GLU A 141 -5.59 5.51 5.13
N HIS A 142 -5.94 6.78 5.32
CA HIS A 142 -6.77 7.55 4.38
C HIS A 142 -5.93 8.41 3.41
N ALA A 143 -4.70 8.78 3.79
CA ALA A 143 -3.93 9.81 3.07
C ALA A 143 -2.66 9.30 2.38
N PHE A 144 -2.25 8.06 2.60
CA PHE A 144 -0.94 7.57 2.16
C PHE A 144 -0.72 7.66 0.63
N SER A 145 -1.73 7.40 -0.21
CA SER A 145 -1.60 7.53 -1.68
C SER A 145 -1.44 8.99 -2.10
N ASN A 146 -2.18 9.92 -1.47
CA ASN A 146 -2.00 11.36 -1.72
C ASN A 146 -0.59 11.82 -1.38
N ALA A 147 -0.10 11.40 -0.21
CA ALA A 147 1.26 11.72 0.22
C ALA A 147 2.27 11.20 -0.80
N LEU A 148 2.14 9.92 -1.20
CA LEU A 148 3.01 9.27 -2.16
C LEU A 148 2.99 9.97 -3.53
N VAL A 149 1.82 10.17 -4.12
CA VAL A 149 1.68 10.81 -5.44
C VAL A 149 2.17 12.27 -5.40
N SER A 150 1.85 13.02 -4.34
CA SER A 150 2.33 14.40 -4.18
C SER A 150 3.86 14.44 -4.12
N THR A 151 4.48 13.54 -3.35
CA THR A 151 5.94 13.43 -3.28
C THR A 151 6.55 13.05 -4.63
N LEU A 152 6.03 12.01 -5.30
CA LEU A 152 6.56 11.54 -6.59
C LEU A 152 6.31 12.52 -7.74
N SER A 153 5.33 13.42 -7.62
CA SER A 153 5.07 14.46 -8.63
C SER A 153 6.24 15.44 -8.82
N ASN A 154 7.17 15.53 -7.85
CA ASN A 154 8.42 16.28 -8.01
C ASN A 154 9.31 15.74 -9.14
N PHE A 155 9.09 14.50 -9.57
CA PHE A 155 9.82 13.87 -10.67
C PHE A 155 9.06 13.89 -12.01
N LYS A 156 7.95 14.64 -12.12
CA LYS A 156 7.10 14.63 -13.33
C LYS A 156 7.79 15.09 -14.62
N LYS A 157 8.91 15.82 -14.49
CA LYS A 157 9.76 16.20 -15.64
C LYS A 157 10.65 15.06 -16.14
N VAL A 158 10.91 14.07 -15.29
CA VAL A 158 11.68 12.87 -15.63
C VAL A 158 10.75 11.74 -16.08
N SER A 159 9.58 11.62 -15.46
CA SER A 159 8.60 10.57 -15.77
C SER A 159 7.18 11.13 -15.69
N GLY A 160 6.44 11.07 -16.79
CA GLY A 160 5.07 11.58 -16.84
C GLY A 160 4.05 10.62 -16.24
N THR A 161 4.41 9.37 -15.95
CA THR A 161 3.49 8.39 -15.33
C THR A 161 3.97 7.99 -13.94
N CYS A 162 3.07 7.91 -12.97
CA CYS A 162 3.29 7.41 -11.61
C CYS A 162 2.62 6.05 -11.43
N ILE A 163 3.39 5.04 -11.07
CA ILE A 163 2.87 3.70 -10.76
C ILE A 163 2.73 3.59 -9.24
N VAL A 164 1.47 3.45 -8.80
CA VAL A 164 1.11 3.21 -7.40
C VAL A 164 0.70 1.75 -7.26
N GLY A 165 1.51 0.97 -6.54
CA GLY A 165 1.19 -0.43 -6.26
C GLY A 165 -0.09 -0.56 -5.43
N SER A 166 -1.01 -1.40 -5.90
CA SER A 166 -2.28 -1.69 -5.26
C SER A 166 -2.11 -2.32 -3.89
N SER A 167 -2.97 -1.92 -2.94
CA SER A 167 -3.11 -2.62 -1.65
C SER A 167 -4.08 -3.80 -1.79
N GLU A 168 -5.33 -3.53 -2.17
CA GLU A 168 -6.41 -4.52 -2.23
C GLU A 168 -6.75 -4.91 -3.69
N PRO A 169 -7.12 -6.18 -3.95
CA PRO A 169 -7.52 -6.63 -5.27
C PRO A 169 -8.96 -6.22 -5.63
N TYR A 170 -9.31 -6.28 -6.92
CA TYR A 170 -10.62 -5.86 -7.45
C TYR A 170 -11.80 -6.61 -6.85
N ASP A 171 -11.64 -7.88 -6.49
CA ASP A 171 -12.67 -8.73 -5.91
C ASP A 171 -12.80 -8.60 -4.38
N SER A 172 -11.93 -7.80 -3.74
CA SER A 172 -11.91 -7.60 -2.29
C SER A 172 -11.60 -6.14 -1.91
N LEU A 173 -12.07 -5.18 -2.70
CA LEU A 173 -11.85 -3.76 -2.43
C LEU A 173 -12.37 -3.34 -1.04
N ILE A 174 -11.58 -2.52 -0.36
CA ILE A 174 -11.93 -1.93 0.94
C ILE A 174 -12.18 -0.45 0.74
N ILE A 175 -13.35 0.01 1.16
CA ILE A 175 -13.77 1.40 1.02
C ILE A 175 -14.36 1.86 2.35
N PRO A 176 -13.91 3.00 2.90
CA PRO A 176 -12.84 3.88 2.40
C PRO A 176 -11.43 3.30 2.62
N TRP A 177 -10.50 3.57 1.70
CA TRP A 177 -9.09 3.25 1.84
C TRP A 177 -8.22 4.25 1.08
N GLY A 178 -7.05 4.58 1.62
CA GLY A 178 -6.19 5.66 1.14
C GLY A 178 -5.59 5.45 -0.25
N SER A 179 -5.59 4.22 -0.76
CA SER A 179 -5.24 3.89 -2.14
C SER A 179 -6.31 2.95 -2.71
N SER A 180 -6.87 3.31 -3.86
CA SER A 180 -7.88 2.48 -4.53
C SER A 180 -7.89 2.76 -6.03
N PRO A 181 -8.33 1.80 -6.86
CA PRO A 181 -8.52 2.04 -8.29
C PRO A 181 -9.58 3.13 -8.57
N ILE A 182 -10.46 3.42 -7.60
CA ILE A 182 -11.52 4.44 -7.70
C ILE A 182 -10.94 5.85 -7.58
N THR A 183 -9.94 6.07 -6.71
CA THR A 183 -9.47 7.43 -6.38
C THR A 183 -8.04 7.74 -6.78
N ASP A 184 -7.17 6.75 -6.96
CA ASP A 184 -5.75 7.03 -7.22
C ASP A 184 -5.55 7.76 -8.57
N HIS A 185 -6.31 7.37 -9.59
CA HIS A 185 -6.24 8.01 -10.90
C HIS A 185 -6.70 9.48 -10.87
N LEU A 186 -7.54 9.87 -9.89
CA LEU A 186 -7.97 11.26 -9.69
C LEU A 186 -6.84 12.15 -9.12
N LEU A 187 -5.69 11.58 -8.76
CA LEU A 187 -4.51 12.35 -8.38
C LEU A 187 -3.66 12.76 -9.59
N SER A 188 -4.12 12.44 -10.81
CA SER A 188 -3.44 12.83 -12.05
C SER A 188 -3.58 14.32 -12.36
N SER A 189 -2.56 14.88 -13.00
CA SER A 189 -2.57 16.18 -13.69
C SER A 189 -2.35 15.98 -15.19
N ALA A 190 -2.48 17.06 -15.97
CA ALA A 190 -2.23 17.03 -17.42
C ALA A 190 -0.82 16.56 -17.81
N ASP A 191 0.16 16.72 -16.91
CA ASP A 191 1.57 16.37 -17.11
C ASP A 191 2.07 15.26 -16.18
N PHE A 192 1.16 14.60 -15.47
CA PHE A 192 1.49 13.52 -14.53
C PHE A 192 0.31 12.57 -14.34
N VAL A 193 0.35 11.41 -14.99
CA VAL A 193 -0.72 10.40 -14.96
C VAL A 193 -0.46 9.39 -13.85
N VAL A 194 -1.46 9.12 -13.02
CA VAL A 194 -1.37 8.14 -11.94
C VAL A 194 -2.07 6.84 -12.34
N ILE A 195 -1.35 5.73 -12.24
CA ILE A 195 -1.85 4.38 -12.50
C ILE A 195 -1.86 3.61 -11.19
N HIS A 196 -3.04 3.13 -10.80
CA HIS A 196 -3.19 2.11 -9.78
C HIS A 196 -2.85 0.74 -10.38
N ASP A 197 -1.76 0.13 -9.92
CA ASP A 197 -1.21 -1.08 -10.55
C ASP A 197 -1.33 -2.33 -9.66
N GLY A 198 -1.75 -3.44 -10.29
CA GLY A 198 -1.71 -4.76 -9.67
C GLY A 198 -2.97 -5.22 -8.94
N ALA A 199 -4.06 -4.44 -8.95
CA ALA A 199 -5.32 -4.82 -8.29
C ALA A 199 -6.00 -6.06 -8.93
N SER A 200 -5.52 -6.53 -10.08
CA SER A 200 -5.93 -7.81 -10.65
C SER A 200 -5.35 -9.02 -9.90
N HIS A 201 -4.47 -8.80 -8.92
CA HIS A 201 -3.82 -9.84 -8.12
C HIS A 201 -4.04 -9.56 -6.64
N ASN A 202 -4.44 -10.58 -5.91
CA ASN A 202 -4.30 -10.56 -4.46
C ASN A 202 -2.82 -10.71 -4.05
N ARG A 203 -2.52 -10.54 -2.77
CA ARG A 203 -1.13 -10.58 -2.29
C ARG A 203 -0.45 -11.94 -2.52
N THR A 204 -1.19 -13.04 -2.44
CA THR A 204 -0.65 -14.40 -2.66
C THR A 204 -0.26 -14.58 -4.11
N GLU A 205 -1.08 -14.09 -5.04
CA GLU A 205 -0.79 -14.10 -6.47
C GLU A 205 0.38 -13.19 -6.83
N LYS A 206 0.48 -12.01 -6.21
CA LYS A 206 1.66 -11.14 -6.35
C LYS A 206 2.93 -11.85 -5.89
N VAL A 207 2.89 -12.53 -4.74
CA VAL A 207 4.01 -13.33 -4.22
C VAL A 207 4.41 -14.42 -5.21
N LYS A 208 3.43 -15.16 -5.75
CA LYS A 208 3.69 -16.18 -6.78
C LYS A 208 4.49 -15.62 -7.95
N GLU A 209 4.16 -14.44 -8.45
CA GLU A 209 4.86 -13.85 -9.60
C GLU A 209 6.28 -13.37 -9.28
N ILE A 210 6.51 -12.80 -8.09
CA ILE A 210 7.83 -12.32 -7.70
C ILE A 210 8.77 -13.45 -7.26
N CYS A 211 8.26 -14.66 -6.99
CA CYS A 211 9.10 -15.83 -6.73
C CYS A 211 10.02 -16.18 -7.91
N ASP A 212 9.69 -15.75 -9.14
CA ASP A 212 10.59 -15.85 -10.30
C ASP A 212 11.82 -14.93 -10.20
N TRP A 213 11.86 -14.03 -9.22
CA TRP A 213 12.91 -13.05 -9.01
C TRP A 213 13.60 -13.26 -7.66
N SER A 214 14.61 -14.15 -7.65
CA SER A 214 15.34 -14.53 -6.43
C SER A 214 15.92 -13.33 -5.67
N VAL A 215 16.58 -12.41 -6.38
CA VAL A 215 17.12 -11.17 -5.78
C VAL A 215 16.00 -10.29 -5.22
N GLY A 216 14.84 -10.25 -5.89
CA GLY A 216 13.65 -9.56 -5.39
C GLY A 216 13.18 -10.10 -4.05
N ILE A 217 12.94 -11.40 -3.95
CA ILE A 217 12.39 -12.03 -2.73
C ILE A 217 13.37 -12.03 -1.55
N ASP A 218 14.66 -12.21 -1.82
CA ASP A 218 15.71 -12.24 -0.78
C ASP A 218 16.02 -10.85 -0.21
N ASN A 219 15.56 -9.77 -0.86
CA ASN A 219 15.72 -8.39 -0.39
C ASN A 219 14.39 -7.73 0.01
N LEU A 220 13.30 -8.49 0.16
CA LEU A 220 12.02 -7.94 0.63
C LEU A 220 12.14 -7.29 2.02
N ARG A 221 11.46 -6.17 2.19
CA ARG A 221 11.25 -5.48 3.46
C ARG A 221 9.77 -5.15 3.61
N VAL A 222 9.07 -5.96 4.39
CA VAL A 222 7.62 -5.82 4.62
C VAL A 222 7.29 -5.32 6.01
N CYS A 223 8.17 -5.55 6.98
CA CYS A 223 7.96 -5.19 8.38
C CYS A 223 7.98 -3.67 8.57
N TRP A 224 7.05 -3.19 9.40
CA TRP A 224 7.05 -1.81 9.91
C TRP A 224 6.94 -1.76 11.44
N GLN A 225 6.70 -2.91 12.09
CA GLN A 225 6.42 -3.01 13.53
C GLN A 225 7.69 -3.28 14.36
N GLY A 226 8.63 -4.06 13.85
CA GLY A 226 9.87 -4.39 14.56
C GLY A 226 10.74 -3.17 14.86
N ASP A 227 11.66 -3.33 15.81
CA ASP A 227 12.53 -2.24 16.28
C ASP A 227 13.52 -1.79 15.19
N LEU A 228 14.04 -2.73 14.42
CA LEU A 228 14.92 -2.48 13.28
C LEU A 228 14.08 -2.29 12.00
N LYS A 229 13.87 -1.03 11.60
CA LYS A 229 12.98 -0.67 10.47
C LYS A 229 13.52 -1.04 9.09
N ASP A 230 14.79 -1.45 9.01
CA ASP A 230 15.48 -1.96 7.82
C ASP A 230 15.40 -3.48 7.66
N LEU A 231 14.87 -4.21 8.65
CA LEU A 231 14.76 -5.66 8.67
C LEU A 231 13.33 -6.16 8.83
N ASN A 232 13.10 -7.44 8.52
CA ASN A 232 11.87 -8.13 8.86
C ASN A 232 12.02 -8.80 10.23
N CYS A 233 11.14 -8.50 11.19
CA CYS A 233 11.22 -9.14 12.52
C CYS A 233 10.84 -10.62 12.51
N GLY A 234 10.13 -11.09 11.48
CA GLY A 234 9.76 -12.50 11.33
C GLY A 234 8.51 -12.93 12.09
N GLU A 235 8.14 -12.23 13.16
CA GLU A 235 7.09 -12.64 14.11
C GLU A 235 5.83 -11.75 14.09
N CYS A 236 5.89 -10.52 13.58
CA CYS A 236 4.71 -9.65 13.52
C CYS A 236 3.68 -10.18 12.52
N GLU A 237 2.41 -9.80 12.67
CA GLU A 237 1.31 -10.24 11.78
C GLU A 237 1.67 -10.09 10.30
N LYS A 238 2.24 -8.95 9.88
CA LYS A 238 2.58 -8.72 8.48
C LYS A 238 3.73 -9.61 7.99
N CYS A 239 4.71 -9.92 8.85
CA CYS A 239 5.79 -10.86 8.55
C CYS A 239 5.24 -12.28 8.41
N VAL A 240 4.50 -12.76 9.41
CA VAL A 240 3.91 -14.10 9.41
C VAL A 240 2.96 -14.27 8.23
N ARG A 241 2.06 -13.31 8.00
CA ARG A 241 1.19 -13.30 6.82
C ARG A 241 1.98 -13.37 5.52
N THR A 242 3.10 -12.65 5.40
CA THR A 242 3.92 -12.70 4.19
C THR A 242 4.60 -14.07 4.03
N LYS A 243 5.14 -14.68 5.09
CA LYS A 243 5.66 -16.06 5.08
C LYS A 243 4.59 -17.04 4.58
N LEU A 244 3.36 -16.92 5.06
CA LEU A 244 2.24 -17.76 4.62
C LEU A 244 1.90 -17.59 3.13
N ASN A 245 2.05 -16.40 2.55
CA ASN A 245 1.86 -16.22 1.10
C ASN A 245 2.90 -17.03 0.29
N PHE A 246 4.16 -17.10 0.74
CA PHE A 246 5.17 -17.94 0.10
C PHE A 246 4.80 -19.42 0.22
N LEU A 247 4.45 -19.88 1.42
CA LEU A 247 4.04 -21.27 1.64
C LEU A 247 2.78 -21.65 0.86
N ALA A 248 1.80 -20.73 0.75
CA ALA A 248 0.56 -20.94 -0.02
C ALA A 248 0.82 -21.13 -1.52
N THR A 249 1.94 -20.62 -2.03
CA THR A 249 2.36 -20.78 -3.42
C THR A 249 3.35 -21.93 -3.62
N ASN A 250 3.52 -22.79 -2.62
CA ASN A 250 4.50 -23.87 -2.57
C ASN A 250 5.97 -23.41 -2.71
N ASN A 251 6.26 -22.16 -2.34
CA ASN A 251 7.61 -21.63 -2.29
C ASN A 251 8.17 -21.69 -0.86
N LEU A 252 9.51 -21.74 -0.76
CA LEU A 252 10.20 -21.61 0.52
C LEU A 252 10.07 -20.18 1.06
N ILE A 253 10.17 -20.04 2.39
CA ILE A 253 10.27 -18.73 3.03
C ILE A 253 11.64 -18.11 2.63
N PRO A 254 11.67 -16.89 2.06
CA PRO A 254 12.93 -16.26 1.64
C PRO A 254 13.84 -15.90 2.81
N LYS A 255 15.14 -15.78 2.53
CA LYS A 255 16.19 -15.49 3.54
C LYS A 255 16.08 -14.09 4.16
N CYS A 256 15.23 -13.23 3.62
CA CYS A 256 14.94 -11.92 4.20
C CYS A 256 14.13 -12.00 5.52
N PHE A 257 13.61 -13.18 5.87
CA PHE A 257 12.97 -13.43 7.15
C PHE A 257 13.88 -14.27 8.05
N PRO A 258 13.93 -13.99 9.36
CA PRO A 258 14.52 -14.92 10.33
C PRO A 258 13.81 -16.27 10.30
N ASP A 259 14.59 -17.34 10.50
CA ASP A 259 14.09 -18.69 10.68
C ASP A 259 13.19 -18.77 11.92
N SER A 260 12.04 -19.43 11.78
CA SER A 260 11.07 -19.62 12.86
C SER A 260 10.18 -20.83 12.62
N ASP A 261 9.55 -21.33 13.68
CA ASP A 261 8.47 -22.31 13.56
C ASP A 261 7.16 -21.60 13.21
N ILE A 262 6.68 -21.83 11.98
CA ILE A 262 5.45 -21.20 11.48
C ILE A 262 4.22 -21.53 12.33
N ILE A 263 4.16 -22.69 12.99
CA ILE A 263 3.03 -23.06 13.85
C ILE A 263 3.05 -22.29 15.16
N GLU A 264 4.24 -22.02 15.70
CA GLU A 264 4.40 -21.19 16.89
C GLU A 264 4.09 -19.72 16.59
N ASP A 265 4.58 -19.21 15.45
CA ASP A 265 4.32 -17.84 14.99
C ASP A 265 2.82 -17.53 14.89
N LEU A 266 2.01 -18.52 14.51
CA LEU A 266 0.55 -18.39 14.38
C LEU A 266 -0.19 -18.19 15.71
N LYS A 267 0.37 -18.62 16.85
CA LYS A 267 -0.32 -18.58 18.14
C LYS A 267 -0.58 -17.15 18.63
N ASN A 268 0.30 -16.22 18.29
CA ASN A 268 0.26 -14.84 18.77
C ASN A 268 -0.41 -13.88 17.78
N ILE A 269 -1.01 -14.39 16.70
CA ILE A 269 -1.60 -13.53 15.67
C ILE A 269 -3.00 -13.06 16.06
N GLU A 270 -3.16 -11.74 16.10
CA GLU A 270 -4.44 -11.07 16.24
C GLU A 270 -4.80 -10.27 14.99
N LEU A 271 -5.95 -10.58 14.39
CA LEU A 271 -6.49 -9.86 13.23
C LEU A 271 -7.29 -8.63 13.69
N LYS A 272 -6.60 -7.48 13.75
CA LYS A 272 -7.10 -6.24 14.37
C LYS A 272 -8.21 -5.52 13.60
N ASN A 273 -8.21 -5.62 12.27
CA ASN A 273 -9.17 -4.91 11.43
C ASN A 273 -9.71 -5.81 10.29
N LYS A 274 -10.71 -5.28 9.56
CA LYS A 274 -11.36 -6.01 8.46
C LYS A 274 -10.43 -6.25 7.27
N SER A 275 -9.51 -5.31 6.98
CA SER A 275 -8.53 -5.46 5.88
C SER A 275 -7.61 -6.63 6.17
N THR A 276 -6.95 -6.63 7.32
CA THR A 276 -6.09 -7.73 7.74
C THR A 276 -6.82 -9.06 7.73
N ARG A 277 -8.09 -9.11 8.16
CA ARG A 277 -8.87 -10.35 8.10
C ARG A 277 -9.14 -10.81 6.65
N ALA A 278 -9.47 -9.89 5.74
CA ALA A 278 -9.65 -10.20 4.32
C ALA A 278 -8.35 -10.72 3.70
N GLU A 279 -7.21 -10.10 4.01
CA GLU A 279 -5.90 -10.55 3.52
C GLU A 279 -5.54 -11.96 4.01
N TRP A 280 -5.92 -12.35 5.24
CA TRP A 280 -5.75 -13.72 5.74
C TRP A 280 -6.73 -14.71 5.09
N GLN A 281 -7.96 -14.28 4.84
CA GLN A 281 -8.96 -15.09 4.15
C GLN A 281 -8.50 -15.43 2.72
N GLN A 282 -7.94 -14.45 2.00
CA GLN A 282 -7.37 -14.67 0.66
C GLN A 282 -6.29 -15.75 0.64
N ILE A 283 -5.40 -15.78 1.64
CA ILE A 283 -4.35 -16.81 1.75
C ILE A 283 -4.97 -18.18 1.96
N TYR A 284 -5.95 -18.28 2.87
CA TYR A 284 -6.65 -19.53 3.13
C TYR A 284 -7.38 -20.04 1.89
N ASP A 285 -8.14 -19.17 1.22
CA ASP A 285 -8.89 -19.52 0.00
C ASP A 285 -7.94 -19.95 -1.12
N TYR A 286 -6.81 -19.25 -1.30
CA TYR A 286 -5.79 -19.63 -2.25
C TYR A 286 -5.20 -21.01 -1.93
N ALA A 287 -4.85 -21.27 -0.67
CA ALA A 287 -4.28 -22.55 -0.23
C ALA A 287 -5.24 -23.71 -0.45
N ILE A 288 -6.53 -23.54 -0.10
CA ILE A 288 -7.58 -24.55 -0.33
C ILE A 288 -7.79 -24.80 -1.83
N LYS A 289 -7.93 -23.73 -2.62
CA LYS A 289 -8.08 -23.83 -4.09
C LYS A 289 -6.93 -24.58 -4.74
N ASN A 290 -5.71 -24.42 -4.22
CA ASN A 290 -4.50 -25.07 -4.73
C ASN A 290 -4.10 -26.35 -3.97
N LYS A 291 -4.98 -26.88 -3.11
CA LYS A 291 -4.79 -28.15 -2.37
C LYS A 291 -3.49 -28.21 -1.55
N VAL A 292 -3.10 -27.10 -0.90
CA VAL A 292 -1.96 -27.07 0.01
C VAL A 292 -2.32 -27.84 1.29
N LEU A 293 -1.62 -28.95 1.58
CA LEU A 293 -1.93 -29.87 2.69
C LEU A 293 -1.10 -29.62 3.97
N ALA A 294 -0.53 -28.43 4.13
CA ALA A 294 0.34 -28.12 5.25
C ALA A 294 -0.43 -27.87 6.56
N SER A 295 0.18 -28.20 7.70
CA SER A 295 -0.41 -28.08 9.04
C SER A 295 -0.92 -26.66 9.38
N TRP A 296 -0.25 -25.62 8.87
CA TRP A 296 -0.64 -24.23 9.09
C TRP A 296 -1.98 -23.88 8.43
N VAL A 297 -2.35 -24.53 7.32
CA VAL A 297 -3.61 -24.28 6.61
C VAL A 297 -4.80 -24.58 7.52
N TYR A 298 -4.73 -25.68 8.26
CA TYR A 298 -5.77 -26.11 9.19
C TYR A 298 -5.89 -25.21 10.44
N ARG A 299 -4.88 -24.37 10.73
CA ARG A 299 -4.93 -23.40 11.81
C ARG A 299 -5.64 -22.10 11.41
N LEU A 300 -5.65 -21.75 10.13
CA LEU A 300 -6.22 -20.48 9.67
C LEU A 300 -7.70 -20.28 10.00
N PRO A 301 -8.60 -21.29 9.87
CA PRO A 301 -9.99 -21.14 10.27
C PRO A 301 -10.18 -20.74 11.74
N ILE A 302 -9.29 -21.16 12.64
CA ILE A 302 -9.36 -20.81 14.06
C ILE A 302 -9.04 -19.31 14.24
N ILE A 303 -8.01 -18.82 13.56
CA ILE A 303 -7.59 -17.40 13.61
C ILE A 303 -8.65 -16.51 12.94
N LEU A 304 -9.16 -16.93 11.79
CA LEU A 304 -10.20 -16.23 11.02
C LEU A 304 -11.55 -16.17 11.75
N ASN A 305 -11.87 -17.17 12.59
CA ASN A 305 -13.08 -17.15 13.42
C ASN A 305 -12.90 -16.49 14.78
N ASN A 306 -11.65 -16.27 15.21
CA ASN A 306 -11.36 -15.56 16.44
C ASN A 306 -11.78 -14.08 16.29
N LYS A 307 -12.90 -13.74 16.92
CA LYS A 307 -13.41 -12.37 17.00
C LYS A 307 -12.39 -11.51 17.75
N SER A 308 -12.10 -10.32 17.22
CA SER A 308 -11.27 -9.35 17.92
C SER A 308 -11.88 -9.03 19.31
N PHE A 309 -11.06 -8.59 20.26
CA PHE A 309 -11.54 -8.18 21.58
C PHE A 309 -12.66 -7.11 21.49
N LEU A 310 -12.53 -6.16 20.55
CA LEU A 310 -13.53 -5.14 20.26
C LEU A 310 -14.84 -5.73 19.71
N ASP A 311 -14.77 -6.73 18.84
CA ASP A 311 -15.96 -7.45 18.36
C ASP A 311 -16.63 -8.25 19.49
N LYS A 312 -15.84 -8.84 20.40
CA LYS A 312 -16.36 -9.51 21.61
C LYS A 312 -17.09 -8.53 22.53
N ILE A 313 -16.56 -7.32 22.74
CA ILE A 313 -17.22 -6.26 23.52
C ILE A 313 -18.48 -5.76 22.82
N ARG A 314 -18.42 -5.45 21.52
CA ARG A 314 -19.57 -4.95 20.75
C ARG A 314 -20.70 -5.98 20.67
N PHE A 315 -20.35 -7.27 20.60
CA PHE A 315 -21.30 -8.38 20.65
C PHE A 315 -21.92 -8.53 22.06
N LYS A 316 -21.13 -8.40 23.13
CA LYS A 316 -21.65 -8.37 24.52
C LYS A 316 -22.59 -7.17 24.75
N GLY A 317 -22.23 -5.99 24.27
CA GLY A 317 -23.07 -4.78 24.35
C GLY A 317 -24.40 -4.93 23.60
N LYS A 318 -24.38 -5.47 22.37
CA LYS A 318 -25.62 -5.79 21.63
C LYS A 318 -26.49 -6.84 22.32
N LYS A 319 -25.89 -7.82 23.00
CA LYS A 319 -26.62 -8.85 23.77
C LYS A 319 -27.25 -8.26 25.04
N LEU A 320 -26.56 -7.34 25.72
CA LEU A 320 -27.09 -6.57 26.86
C LEU A 320 -28.27 -5.68 26.45
N VAL A 321 -28.15 -4.95 25.35
CA VAL A 321 -29.24 -4.10 24.82
C VAL A 321 -30.45 -4.95 24.39
N LYS A 322 -30.23 -6.10 23.74
CA LYS A 322 -31.34 -7.04 23.42
C LYS A 322 -32.03 -7.61 24.66
N ASN A 323 -31.31 -7.78 25.76
CA ASN A 323 -31.89 -8.28 27.01
C ASN A 323 -32.60 -7.18 27.82
N LEU A 324 -32.19 -5.91 27.65
CA LEU A 324 -32.87 -4.75 28.25
C LEU A 324 -34.16 -4.38 27.53
N ILE A 325 -34.26 -4.63 26.22
CA ILE A 325 -35.48 -4.38 25.41
C ILE A 325 -36.50 -5.55 25.54
N LYS A 326 -36.11 -6.66 26.17
CA LYS A 326 -36.97 -7.84 26.41
C LYS A 326 -37.52 -7.92 27.85
N LYS A 327 -37.40 -6.85 28.64
CA LYS A 327 -38.07 -6.67 29.93
C LYS A 327 -39.02 -5.49 29.83
#